data_AF-A0A7V3FL87-F1
#
_entry.id   AF-A0A7V3FL87-F1
#
_cell.length_a   1.000
_cell.length_b   1.000
_cell.length_c   1.000
_cell.angle_alpha   90.00
_cell.angle_beta   90.00
_cell.angle_gamma   90.00
#
_symmetry.space_group_name_H-M   'P 1'
#
loop_
_entity.id
_entity.type
_entity.pdbx_description
1 polymer ?
#
loop_
_entity_poly.entity_id
_entity_poly.type
_entity_poly.pdbx_seq_one_letter_code
_entity_poly.pdbx_strand_id
1 'polypeptide(L)'
;MVKTFIIDEPVLLSIGFLSALFLPKGWSGSVFKTRAFWAGSYLALGFIALAAYGYFLAPDWMFMYLIPAKNVPPWLVGYALVLYYFLFLAGFLAAPHLGALHPKLPWLALLFGIIASVAVVLPLLPAYQVVASFEEFHRGAGVPLSESEVSRKTLLPSILLFVSGFALLLWARRQKV
;
A
#
# COMPACT_ATOMS: atom_id res chain seq x y z
N MET A 1 -3.34 18.92 9.61
CA MET A 1 -2.01 18.55 9.11
C MET A 1 -1.99 17.02 8.94
N VAL A 2 -2.53 16.52 7.83
CA VAL A 2 -2.57 15.07 7.53
C VAL A 2 -1.36 14.79 6.65
N LYS A 3 -0.47 13.95 7.16
CA LYS A 3 0.92 13.79 6.77
C LYS A 3 1.00 12.49 5.95
N THR A 4 1.50 12.58 4.72
CA THR A 4 1.60 11.62 3.60
C THR A 4 1.91 10.14 3.91
N PHE A 5 2.40 9.83 5.11
CA PHE A 5 2.57 8.47 5.64
C PHE A 5 1.23 7.68 5.73
N ILE A 6 0.11 8.39 5.73
CA ILE A 6 -1.26 7.85 5.90
C ILE A 6 -1.81 7.22 4.60
N ILE A 7 -1.16 7.37 3.43
CA ILE A 7 -1.74 6.91 2.15
C ILE A 7 -1.50 5.42 1.90
N ASP A 8 -0.36 4.91 2.37
CA ASP A 8 -0.03 3.49 2.24
C ASP A 8 -1.00 2.62 3.05
N GLU A 9 -1.57 3.20 4.11
CA GLU A 9 -2.48 2.52 5.03
C GLU A 9 -3.81 2.09 4.35
N PRO A 10 -4.62 2.99 3.74
CA PRO A 10 -5.77 2.61 2.92
C PRO A 10 -5.44 1.69 1.75
N VAL A 11 -4.27 1.83 1.12
CA VAL A 11 -3.86 0.99 -0.02
C VAL A 11 -3.67 -0.45 0.43
N LEU A 12 -2.91 -0.70 1.50
CA LEU A 12 -2.66 -2.05 2.00
C LEU A 12 -3.92 -2.69 2.58
N LEU A 13 -4.76 -1.91 3.25
CA LEU A 13 -6.08 -2.37 3.68
C LEU A 13 -6.95 -2.80 2.48
N SER A 14 -6.94 -1.99 1.40
CA SER A 14 -7.66 -2.29 0.15
C SER A 14 -7.10 -3.53 -0.56
N ILE A 15 -5.78 -3.73 -0.55
CA ILE A 15 -5.16 -4.97 -1.06
C ILE A 15 -5.65 -6.18 -0.26
N GLY A 16 -5.76 -6.06 1.07
CA GLY A 16 -6.34 -7.09 1.94
C GLY A 16 -7.77 -7.45 1.54
N PHE A 17 -8.65 -6.45 1.45
CA PHE A 17 -10.04 -6.64 1.02
C PHE A 17 -10.12 -7.25 -0.38
N LEU A 18 -9.40 -6.69 -1.35
CA LEU A 18 -9.37 -7.18 -2.73
C LEU A 18 -8.96 -8.64 -2.77
N SER A 19 -7.87 -9.01 -2.08
CA SER A 19 -7.36 -10.38 -2.06
C SER A 19 -8.36 -11.36 -1.46
N ALA A 20 -9.08 -10.96 -0.41
CA ALA A 20 -10.09 -11.80 0.21
C ALA A 20 -11.32 -12.05 -0.70
N LEU A 21 -11.63 -11.16 -1.64
CA LEU A 21 -12.68 -11.39 -2.65
C LEU A 21 -12.34 -12.54 -3.61
N PHE A 22 -11.08 -12.97 -3.66
CA PHE A 22 -10.61 -14.12 -4.44
C PHE A 22 -10.58 -15.43 -3.64
N LEU A 23 -11.06 -15.43 -2.40
CA LEU A 23 -11.19 -16.66 -1.61
C LEU A 23 -12.16 -17.65 -2.28
N PRO A 24 -11.87 -18.97 -2.22
CA PRO A 24 -12.81 -19.97 -2.71
C PRO A 24 -14.10 -19.97 -1.88
N LYS A 25 -15.25 -20.00 -2.56
CA LYS A 25 -16.56 -20.05 -1.91
C LYS A 25 -16.69 -21.36 -1.12
N GLY A 26 -17.15 -21.29 0.13
CA GLY A 26 -17.35 -22.46 0.99
C GLY A 26 -16.07 -23.03 1.60
N TRP A 27 -14.95 -22.32 1.54
CA TRP A 27 -13.71 -22.74 2.19
C TRP A 27 -13.89 -22.84 3.72
N SER A 28 -13.63 -24.03 4.27
CA SER A 28 -13.73 -24.33 5.71
C SER A 28 -12.38 -24.43 6.42
N GLY A 29 -11.27 -24.36 5.67
CA GLY A 29 -9.91 -24.43 6.20
C GLY A 29 -9.35 -23.08 6.68
N SER A 30 -8.09 -23.08 7.09
CA SER A 30 -7.38 -21.83 7.40
C SER A 30 -7.26 -20.94 6.16
N VAL A 31 -7.69 -19.68 6.25
CA VAL A 31 -7.61 -18.70 5.16
C VAL A 31 -6.16 -18.39 4.74
N PHE A 32 -5.21 -18.56 5.66
CA PHE A 32 -3.77 -18.37 5.42
C PHE A 32 -3.16 -19.43 4.47
N LYS A 33 -3.86 -20.54 4.25
CA LYS A 33 -3.40 -21.60 3.33
C LYS A 33 -3.89 -21.40 1.90
N THR A 34 -4.69 -20.36 1.65
CA THR A 34 -5.29 -20.13 0.32
C THR A 34 -4.32 -19.43 -0.62
N ARG A 35 -4.42 -19.68 -1.94
CA ARG A 35 -3.60 -18.93 -2.91
C ARG A 35 -3.94 -17.44 -2.91
N ALA A 36 -5.18 -17.08 -2.55
CA ALA A 36 -5.59 -15.69 -2.40
C ALA A 36 -4.78 -14.97 -1.32
N PHE A 37 -4.55 -15.62 -0.17
CA PHE A 37 -3.69 -15.08 0.88
C PHE A 37 -2.25 -14.88 0.41
N TRP A 38 -1.66 -15.87 -0.26
CA TRP A 38 -0.29 -15.79 -0.74
C TRP A 38 -0.09 -14.77 -1.86
N ALA A 39 -1.03 -14.69 -2.80
CA ALA A 39 -1.03 -13.67 -3.85
C ALA A 39 -1.20 -12.26 -3.27
N GLY A 40 -2.10 -12.09 -2.29
CA GLY A 40 -2.25 -10.83 -1.56
C GLY A 40 -1.02 -10.46 -0.73
N SER A 41 -0.41 -11.44 -0.05
CA SER A 41 0.82 -11.24 0.71
C SER A 41 1.99 -10.86 -0.18
N TYR A 42 2.09 -11.44 -1.38
CA TYR A 42 3.08 -11.04 -2.39
C TYR A 42 2.91 -9.57 -2.78
N LEU A 43 1.68 -9.12 -3.05
CA LEU A 43 1.39 -7.71 -3.33
C LEU A 43 1.75 -6.80 -2.15
N ALA A 44 1.32 -7.15 -0.94
CA ALA A 44 1.58 -6.38 0.26
C ALA A 44 3.08 -6.28 0.58
N LEU A 45 3.79 -7.42 0.58
CA LEU A 45 5.23 -7.45 0.84
C LEU A 45 6.03 -6.77 -0.26
N GLY A 46 5.65 -6.91 -1.52
CA GLY A 46 6.26 -6.18 -2.62
C GLY A 46 6.07 -4.67 -2.47
N PHE A 47 4.88 -4.23 -2.05
CA PHE A 47 4.61 -2.81 -1.79
C PHE A 47 5.47 -2.29 -0.64
N ILE A 48 5.55 -3.04 0.46
CA ILE A 48 6.41 -2.73 1.62
C ILE A 48 7.87 -2.66 1.20
N ALA A 49 8.33 -3.59 0.36
CA ALA A 49 9.70 -3.60 -0.15
C ALA A 49 9.98 -2.38 -1.05
N LEU A 50 9.02 -1.94 -1.87
CA LEU A 50 9.14 -0.73 -2.66
C LEU A 50 9.17 0.53 -1.79
N ALA A 51 8.35 0.60 -0.74
CA ALA A 51 8.37 1.70 0.22
C ALA A 51 9.72 1.76 0.96
N ALA A 52 10.22 0.62 1.43
CA ALA A 52 11.53 0.53 2.06
C ALA A 52 12.67 0.90 1.08
N TYR A 53 12.59 0.44 -0.17
CA TYR A 53 13.57 0.81 -1.20
C TYR A 53 13.54 2.31 -1.51
N GLY A 54 12.34 2.91 -1.61
CA GLY A 54 12.16 4.36 -1.74
C GLY A 54 12.79 5.13 -0.58
N TYR A 55 12.62 4.65 0.66
CA TYR A 55 13.27 5.22 1.84
C TYR A 55 14.79 5.22 1.73
N PHE A 56 15.40 4.12 1.28
CA PHE A 56 16.85 4.05 1.13
C PHE A 56 17.38 4.90 -0.04
N LEU A 57 16.57 5.13 -1.08
CA LEU A 57 16.95 5.99 -2.19
C LEU A 57 16.85 7.48 -1.85
N ALA A 58 15.79 7.90 -1.18
CA ALA A 58 15.53 9.30 -0.87
C ALA A 58 14.77 9.42 0.48
N PRO A 59 15.46 9.30 1.61
CA PRO A 59 14.82 9.35 2.92
C PRO A 59 14.20 10.73 3.18
N ASP A 60 14.85 11.80 2.74
CA ASP A 60 14.34 13.15 2.92
C ASP A 60 13.00 13.37 2.21
N TRP A 61 12.82 12.80 1.02
CA TRP A 61 11.57 12.91 0.27
C TRP A 61 10.37 12.30 0.99
N MET A 62 10.56 11.16 1.68
CA MET A 62 9.47 10.50 2.41
C MET A 62 8.99 11.32 3.62
N PHE A 63 9.87 12.11 4.22
CA PHE A 63 9.58 12.87 5.43
C PHE A 63 9.56 14.38 5.23
N MET A 64 9.74 14.89 4.01
CA MET A 64 9.95 16.32 3.72
C MET A 64 8.82 17.23 4.20
N TYR A 65 7.60 16.72 4.36
CA TYR A 65 6.45 17.48 4.87
C TYR A 65 6.29 17.41 6.40
N LEU A 66 7.06 16.55 7.08
CA LEU A 66 6.84 16.20 8.48
C LEU A 66 7.95 16.74 9.36
N ILE A 67 9.16 16.23 9.12
CA ILE A 67 10.37 16.43 9.90
C ILE A 67 11.59 16.12 9.01
N PRO A 68 12.75 16.75 9.24
CA PRO A 68 13.99 16.34 8.59
C PRO A 68 14.26 14.85 8.79
N ALA A 69 14.66 14.11 7.75
CA ALA A 69 14.79 12.64 7.86
C ALA A 69 15.85 12.22 8.88
N LYS A 70 16.90 13.02 9.07
CA LYS A 70 17.92 12.83 10.13
C LYS A 70 17.34 12.77 11.55
N ASN A 71 16.14 13.31 11.77
CA ASN A 71 15.44 13.31 13.05
C ASN A 71 14.45 12.14 13.18
N VAL A 72 14.24 11.36 12.12
CA VAL A 72 13.35 10.19 12.15
C VAL A 72 14.10 9.02 12.78
N PRO A 73 13.64 8.46 13.90
CA PRO A 73 14.28 7.29 14.47
C PRO A 73 14.11 6.08 13.53
N PRO A 74 15.16 5.28 13.28
CA PRO A 74 15.06 4.11 12.39
C PRO A 74 13.99 3.10 12.81
N TRP A 75 13.73 2.98 14.12
CA TRP A 75 12.69 2.08 14.63
C TRP A 75 11.27 2.50 14.21
N LEU A 76 11.03 3.79 13.96
CA LEU A 76 9.73 4.28 13.50
C LEU A 76 9.46 3.84 12.05
N VAL A 77 10.50 3.83 11.22
CA VAL A 77 10.44 3.28 9.85
C VAL A 77 10.18 1.77 9.92
N GLY A 78 10.89 1.04 10.78
CA GLY A 78 10.64 -0.38 10.99
C GLY A 78 9.20 -0.67 11.47
N TYR A 79 8.71 0.10 12.44
CA TYR A 79 7.35 0.02 12.94
C TYR A 79 6.31 0.23 11.84
N ALA A 80 6.51 1.23 10.98
CA ALA A 80 5.65 1.51 9.85
C ALA A 80 5.55 0.34 8.86
N LEU A 81 6.68 -0.23 8.46
CA LEU A 81 6.71 -1.36 7.52
C LEU A 81 6.00 -2.60 8.11
N VAL A 82 6.07 -2.78 9.42
CA VAL A 82 5.31 -3.83 10.12
C VAL A 82 3.81 -3.52 10.15
N LEU A 83 3.44 -2.28 10.50
CA LEU A 83 2.05 -1.82 10.51
C LEU A 83 1.38 -1.99 9.14
N TYR A 84 2.12 -1.71 8.08
CA TYR A 84 1.70 -1.92 6.70
C TYR A 84 1.23 -3.36 6.44
N TYR A 85 2.01 -4.35 6.87
CA TYR A 85 1.60 -5.75 6.72
C TYR A 85 0.38 -6.09 7.59
N PHE A 86 0.28 -5.53 8.81
CA PHE A 86 -0.89 -5.70 9.66
C PHE A 86 -2.17 -5.13 9.04
N LEU A 87 -2.11 -4.01 8.32
CA LEU A 87 -3.26 -3.44 7.63
C LEU A 87 -3.74 -4.33 6.49
N PHE A 88 -2.80 -4.94 5.74
CA PHE A 88 -3.14 -5.99 4.79
C PHE A 88 -3.87 -7.16 5.48
N LEU A 89 -3.33 -7.68 6.58
CA LEU A 89 -3.95 -8.76 7.34
C LEU A 89 -5.34 -8.39 7.84
N ALA A 90 -5.51 -7.17 8.36
CA ALA A 90 -6.79 -6.66 8.84
C ALA A 90 -7.84 -6.63 7.72
N GLY A 91 -7.49 -6.10 6.54
CA GLY A 91 -8.40 -6.08 5.38
C GLY A 91 -8.75 -7.49 4.90
N PHE A 92 -7.76 -8.38 4.84
CA PHE A 92 -7.94 -9.76 4.38
C PHE A 92 -8.83 -10.57 5.33
N LEU A 93 -8.63 -10.43 6.63
CA LEU A 93 -9.41 -11.15 7.65
C LEU A 93 -10.80 -10.53 7.86
N ALA A 94 -10.95 -9.22 7.72
CA ALA A 94 -12.24 -8.55 7.87
C ALA A 94 -13.22 -8.90 6.75
N ALA A 95 -12.75 -9.10 5.51
CA ALA A 95 -13.64 -9.33 4.36
C ALA A 95 -14.55 -10.56 4.51
N PRO A 96 -14.06 -11.75 4.92
CA PRO A 96 -14.92 -12.90 5.20
C PRO A 96 -15.97 -12.63 6.27
N HIS A 97 -15.60 -11.93 7.36
CA HIS A 97 -16.53 -11.57 8.43
C HIS A 97 -17.62 -10.60 7.94
N LEU A 98 -17.26 -9.60 7.14
CA LEU A 98 -18.22 -8.70 6.50
C LEU A 98 -19.12 -9.44 5.50
N GLY A 99 -18.57 -10.39 4.74
CA GLY A 99 -19.30 -11.21 3.78
C GLY A 99 -20.33 -12.12 4.45
N ALA A 100 -20.05 -12.60 5.66
CA ALA A 100 -21.00 -13.37 6.47
C ALA A 100 -22.19 -12.52 6.94
N LEU A 101 -21.98 -11.22 7.17
CA LEU A 101 -23.06 -10.29 7.48
C LEU A 101 -23.90 -9.94 6.25
N HIS A 102 -23.24 -9.59 5.13
CA HIS A 102 -23.92 -9.34 3.86
C HIS A 102 -22.93 -9.38 2.67
N PRO A 103 -23.28 -10.04 1.54
CA PRO A 103 -22.35 -10.31 0.44
C PRO A 103 -21.79 -9.05 -0.26
N LYS A 104 -22.44 -7.89 -0.13
CA LYS A 104 -21.95 -6.61 -0.68
C LYS A 104 -21.00 -5.84 0.24
N LEU A 105 -20.96 -6.14 1.54
CA LEU A 105 -20.16 -5.35 2.49
C LEU A 105 -18.64 -5.38 2.20
N PRO A 106 -18.04 -6.52 1.81
CA PRO A 106 -16.62 -6.53 1.42
C PRO A 106 -16.30 -5.60 0.24
N TRP A 107 -17.22 -5.52 -0.73
CA TRP A 107 -17.08 -4.62 -1.88
C TRP A 107 -17.23 -3.15 -1.49
N LEU A 108 -18.16 -2.84 -0.59
CA LEU A 108 -18.33 -1.48 -0.06
C LEU A 108 -17.12 -1.05 0.78
N ALA A 109 -16.56 -1.96 1.58
CA ALA A 109 -15.33 -1.70 2.34
C ALA A 109 -14.13 -1.45 1.42
N LEU A 110 -13.97 -2.25 0.35
CA LEU A 110 -12.96 -2.01 -0.68
C LEU A 110 -13.15 -0.64 -1.35
N LEU A 111 -14.38 -0.31 -1.76
CA LEU A 111 -14.69 0.98 -2.38
C LEU A 111 -14.38 2.14 -1.44
N PHE A 112 -14.75 2.02 -0.16
CA PHE A 112 -14.44 3.01 0.86
C PHE A 112 -12.92 3.16 1.05
N GLY A 113 -12.18 2.06 1.06
CA GLY A 113 -10.71 2.07 1.11
C GLY A 113 -10.10 2.84 -0.07
N ILE A 114 -10.57 2.58 -1.31
CA ILE A 114 -10.11 3.30 -2.51
C ILE A 114 -10.45 4.79 -2.42
N ILE A 115 -11.68 5.14 -2.01
CA ILE A 115 -12.10 6.54 -1.84
C ILE A 115 -11.24 7.22 -0.77
N ALA A 116 -10.95 6.55 0.35
CA ALA A 116 -10.08 7.07 1.40
C ALA A 116 -8.66 7.32 0.86
N SER A 117 -8.09 6.40 0.08
CA SER A 117 -6.80 6.62 -0.59
C SER A 117 -6.82 7.89 -1.44
N VAL A 118 -7.83 8.04 -2.31
CA VAL A 118 -7.96 9.21 -3.19
C VAL A 118 -8.16 10.49 -2.37
N ALA A 119 -8.99 10.45 -1.34
CA ALA A 119 -9.28 11.60 -0.48
C ALA A 119 -8.05 12.10 0.29
N VAL A 120 -7.11 11.21 0.62
CA VAL A 120 -5.84 11.60 1.26
C VAL A 120 -4.81 12.07 0.20
N VAL A 121 -4.74 11.42 -0.97
CA VAL A 121 -3.79 11.76 -2.04
C VAL A 121 -4.11 13.09 -2.69
N LEU A 122 -5.38 13.34 -3.01
CA LEU A 122 -5.77 14.47 -3.85
C LEU A 122 -5.36 15.85 -3.26
N PRO A 123 -5.54 16.13 -1.96
CA PRO A 123 -5.06 17.38 -1.36
C PRO A 123 -3.54 17.49 -1.29
N LEU A 124 -2.83 16.35 -1.32
CA LEU A 124 -1.38 16.26 -1.21
C LEU A 124 -0.69 16.16 -2.57
N LEU A 125 -1.45 16.16 -3.67
CA LEU A 125 -0.94 15.96 -5.02
C LEU A 125 0.21 16.90 -5.41
N PRO A 126 0.16 18.22 -5.14
CA PRO A 126 1.27 19.12 -5.46
C PRO A 126 2.55 18.75 -4.71
N ALA A 127 2.38 18.26 -3.48
CA ALA A 127 3.45 17.80 -2.62
C ALA A 127 4.09 16.51 -3.19
N TYR A 128 3.25 15.54 -3.57
CA TYR A 128 3.68 14.25 -4.15
C TYR A 128 4.42 14.37 -5.47
N GLN A 129 4.18 15.43 -6.24
CA GLN A 129 4.81 15.64 -7.53
C GLN A 129 6.23 16.22 -7.42
N VAL A 130 6.74 16.42 -6.21
CA VAL A 130 8.07 16.99 -5.97
C VAL A 130 8.91 16.04 -5.12
N VAL A 131 10.21 16.02 -5.37
CA VAL A 131 11.24 15.34 -4.60
C VAL A 131 12.21 16.40 -4.08
N ALA A 132 12.26 16.57 -2.77
CA ALA A 132 13.04 17.62 -2.12
C ALA A 132 13.45 17.19 -0.70
N SER A 133 14.42 17.89 -0.12
CA SER A 133 14.65 17.87 1.33
C SER A 133 13.56 18.61 2.09
N PHE A 134 13.51 18.44 3.42
CA PHE A 134 12.60 19.20 4.28
C PHE A 134 12.77 20.71 4.08
N GLU A 135 14.01 21.20 4.09
CA GLU A 135 14.32 22.62 3.95
C GLU A 135 14.01 23.14 2.54
N GLU A 136 14.30 22.38 1.49
CA GLU A 136 13.98 22.76 0.10
C GLU A 136 12.46 22.81 -0.12
N PHE A 137 11.72 21.80 0.35
CA PHE A 137 10.27 21.73 0.20
C PHE A 137 9.58 22.95 0.84
N HIS A 138 9.98 23.32 2.06
CA HIS A 138 9.41 24.48 2.76
C HIS A 138 9.82 25.83 2.16
N ARG A 139 10.86 25.86 1.31
CA ARG A 139 11.24 27.03 0.50
C ARG A 139 10.59 27.03 -0.88
N GLY A 140 9.76 26.03 -1.21
CA GLY A 140 9.15 25.89 -2.53
C GLY A 140 10.12 25.41 -3.61
N ALA A 141 11.23 24.78 -3.22
CA ALA A 141 12.21 24.19 -4.12
C ALA A 141 12.07 22.66 -4.18
N GLY A 142 12.54 22.05 -5.27
CA GLY A 142 12.55 20.61 -5.45
C GLY A 142 12.57 20.21 -6.92
N VAL A 143 12.79 18.92 -7.16
CA VAL A 143 12.79 18.34 -8.51
C VAL A 143 11.44 17.66 -8.76
N PRO A 144 10.82 17.79 -9.94
CA PRO A 144 9.62 17.03 -10.27
C PRO A 144 9.84 15.53 -10.09
N LEU A 145 8.86 14.82 -9.53
CA LEU A 145 8.93 13.37 -9.29
C LEU A 145 9.23 12.63 -10.59
N SER A 146 8.63 13.02 -11.71
CA SER A 146 8.86 12.44 -13.05
C SER A 146 10.33 12.47 -13.49
N GLU A 147 11.10 13.45 -13.03
CA GLU A 147 12.51 13.67 -13.40
C GLU A 147 13.47 13.10 -12.35
N SER A 148 12.96 12.82 -11.14
CA SER A 148 13.75 12.30 -10.03
C SER A 148 14.34 10.91 -10.32
N GLU A 149 15.44 10.61 -9.64
CA GLU A 149 16.04 9.26 -9.64
C GLU A 149 15.10 8.23 -8.97
N VAL A 150 14.32 8.66 -7.96
CA VAL A 150 13.35 7.82 -7.27
C VAL A 150 12.32 7.26 -8.23
N SER A 151 11.70 8.12 -9.06
CA SER A 151 10.71 7.68 -10.05
C SER A 151 11.33 6.72 -11.06
N ARG A 152 12.50 7.08 -11.61
CA ARG A 152 13.21 6.23 -12.59
C ARG A 152 13.52 4.84 -12.06
N LYS A 153 13.88 4.72 -10.78
CA LYS A 153 14.22 3.45 -10.14
C LYS A 153 13.03 2.65 -9.61
N THR A 154 11.91 3.30 -9.28
CA THR A 154 10.76 2.64 -8.64
C THR A 154 9.59 2.39 -9.58
N LEU A 155 9.47 3.12 -10.70
CA LEU A 155 8.34 3.01 -11.62
C LEU A 155 8.17 1.61 -12.22
N LEU A 156 9.21 1.09 -12.89
CA LEU A 156 9.14 -0.23 -13.52
C LEU A 156 8.90 -1.36 -12.49
N PRO A 157 9.63 -1.43 -11.35
CA PRO A 157 9.33 -2.38 -10.29
C PRO A 157 7.89 -2.28 -9.77
N SER A 158 7.33 -1.08 -9.64
CA SER A 158 5.95 -0.87 -9.19
C SER A 158 4.96 -1.45 -10.20
N ILE A 159 5.13 -1.14 -11.50
CA ILE A 159 4.28 -1.67 -12.57
C ILE A 159 4.36 -3.21 -12.59
N LEU A 160 5.57 -3.77 -12.54
CA LEU A 160 5.77 -5.23 -12.53
C LEU A 160 5.12 -5.88 -11.31
N LEU A 161 5.23 -5.27 -10.14
CA LEU A 161 4.59 -5.76 -8.92
C LEU A 161 3.07 -5.82 -9.08
N PHE A 162 2.43 -4.72 -9.49
CA PHE A 162 0.97 -4.67 -9.62
C PHE A 162 0.46 -5.61 -10.72
N VAL A 163 1.13 -5.66 -11.87
CA VAL A 163 0.75 -6.56 -12.97
C VAL A 163 0.91 -8.02 -12.56
N SER A 164 2.06 -8.40 -12.00
CA SER A 164 2.32 -9.78 -11.57
C SER A 164 1.42 -10.20 -10.41
N GLY A 165 1.21 -9.33 -9.43
CA GLY A 165 0.34 -9.62 -8.29
C GLY A 165 -1.14 -9.71 -8.69
N PHE A 166 -1.61 -8.89 -9.62
CA PHE A 166 -2.96 -9.04 -10.16
C PHE A 166 -3.11 -10.35 -10.96
N ALA A 167 -2.11 -10.71 -11.77
CA ALA A 167 -2.09 -12.00 -12.45
C ALA A 167 -2.12 -13.19 -11.47
N LEU A 168 -1.38 -13.10 -10.35
CA LEU A 168 -1.40 -14.09 -9.27
C LEU A 168 -2.78 -14.18 -8.59
N LEU A 169 -3.47 -13.05 -8.37
CA LEU A 169 -4.84 -13.04 -7.83
C LEU A 169 -5.84 -13.69 -8.80
N LEU A 170 -5.75 -13.38 -10.10
CA LEU A 170 -6.58 -14.02 -11.13
C LEU A 170 -6.32 -15.53 -11.21
N TRP A 171 -5.06 -15.95 -11.08
CA TRP A 171 -4.68 -17.35 -11.00
C TRP A 171 -5.20 -18.01 -9.72
N ALA A 172 -5.13 -17.34 -8.58
CA ALA A 172 -5.66 -17.82 -7.30
C ALA A 172 -7.17 -18.11 -7.38
N ARG A 173 -7.93 -17.28 -8.11
CA ARG A 173 -9.36 -17.48 -8.37
C ARG A 173 -9.68 -18.82 -9.02
N ARG A 174 -8.76 -19.39 -9.80
CA ARG A 174 -8.96 -20.63 -10.56
C ARG A 174 -8.81 -21.89 -9.70
N GLN A 175 -8.51 -21.77 -8.40
CA GLN A 175 -8.60 -22.92 -7.50
C GLN A 175 -10.05 -23.40 -7.41
N LYS A 176 -10.31 -24.57 -7.98
CA LYS A 176 -11.46 -25.37 -7.59
C LYS A 176 -11.16 -25.98 -6.23
N VAL A 177 -12.15 -25.95 -5.34
CA VAL A 177 -12.16 -26.69 -4.07
C VAL A 177 -12.14 -28.18 -4.36
#